data_AF-A0A1S6XRD5-F1
#
_entry.id   AF-A0A1S6XRD5-F1
#
_cell.length_a   1.000
_cell.length_b   1.000
_cell.length_c   1.000
_cell.angle_alpha   90.00
_cell.angle_beta   90.00
_cell.angle_gamma   90.00
#
_symmetry.space_group_name_H-M   'P 1'
#
loop_
_entity.id
_entity.type
_entity.pdbx_description
1 polymer ?
#
loop_
_entity_poly.entity_id
_entity_poly.type
_entity_poly.pdbx_seq_one_letter_code
_entity_poly.pdbx_strand_id
1 'polypeptide(L)'
;MTLDKVEIKGVEMGVYMEKEGKSLTIRGNSTIEFVGDGVGVGVWGEVKSVSLTQTVITGGGVGSMGVYAMGGGTLEMTLDDVRISKVAMGVVMGRGKSLMISRNSTIDFKGDYGVYMGNGVTSAELNDVTITGKNKGMGIHAMGGTNLTMTLDKVEIKGVEMGVYMEKEGKSLTIRGNSTIEFVGDGVGVGVWGEVKSVSLTQTVITGGGVGSMGVYAMGGGTLEMTLDDVRISKVAMGVVMGRGKSLMISRNSTIDFKGDYGVYMGNGVTSASLMGTTITGDGKGTGVYAVGGTNLTMTLDKVDISQVAMGVYARGGKKLTMKKGSVDFTGNYGVGVYLGNTAMAELNDVTITGSGKGSTGVYAMGTENVKVGLTDVKIEAVEIGVMMLGKGNLTMENVTRISLAIGGGYGVMVGGDVTAELKDVKIIGGRSGKGMGVYGMGGTNLTMTLDKVEISKVEMGVMMLEGKSLTITGGSIKEVQTGVAMMKGESLMIRENSRINFMGGYGVMVGGEVTAELKGTTITGQDKGVGVIMESSGKMTLEGVGISKVKTGVYAERGTLIIEKGTTIDFKESGWGVYVEKLVKSVNLNDVTIKGEDNGYGVYAGGRKM
;
A
#
# COMPACT_ATOMS: atom_id res chain seq x y z
N MET A 1 -5.59 58.02 7.81
CA MET A 1 -5.12 58.31 9.17
C MET A 1 -3.73 57.71 9.30
N THR A 2 -2.76 58.45 9.80
CA THR A 2 -1.40 57.94 10.03
C THR A 2 -1.04 58.19 11.49
N LEU A 3 -0.63 57.13 12.18
CA LEU A 3 -0.17 57.12 13.57
C LEU A 3 1.29 56.65 13.55
N ASP A 4 2.19 57.43 14.15
CA ASP A 4 3.64 57.17 14.14
C ASP A 4 4.16 57.29 15.57
N LYS A 5 4.80 56.23 16.09
CA LYS A 5 5.32 56.17 17.47
C LYS A 5 4.27 56.48 18.55
N VAL A 6 3.06 55.93 18.41
CA VAL A 6 1.95 56.21 19.34
C VAL A 6 1.87 55.15 20.44
N GLU A 7 1.53 55.58 21.66
CA GLU A 7 1.22 54.72 22.81
C GLU A 7 -0.25 54.92 23.21
N ILE A 8 -1.03 53.83 23.19
CA ILE A 8 -2.45 53.79 23.58
C ILE A 8 -2.59 52.77 24.72
N LYS A 9 -3.21 53.15 25.83
CA LYS A 9 -3.36 52.30 27.03
C LYS A 9 -4.71 52.50 27.72
N GLY A 10 -5.21 51.44 28.36
CA GLY A 10 -6.36 51.51 29.28
C GLY A 10 -7.71 51.73 28.61
N VAL A 11 -7.82 51.44 27.31
CA VAL A 11 -9.04 51.60 26.51
C VAL A 11 -9.64 50.25 26.14
N GLU A 12 -10.93 50.18 25.83
CA GLU A 12 -11.52 48.97 25.23
C GLU A 12 -11.26 48.90 23.72
N MET A 13 -11.22 50.04 23.02
CA MET A 13 -10.94 50.13 21.59
C MET A 13 -9.66 50.93 21.37
N GLY A 14 -8.60 50.30 20.87
CA GLY A 14 -7.32 50.97 20.63
C GLY A 14 -7.40 51.97 19.48
N VAL A 15 -7.65 51.48 18.26
CA VAL A 15 -7.83 52.31 17.07
C VAL A 15 -9.08 51.88 16.33
N TYR A 16 -9.94 52.85 15.99
CA TYR A 16 -11.17 52.65 15.24
C TYR A 16 -11.11 53.39 13.89
N MET A 17 -11.44 52.71 12.79
CA MET A 17 -11.59 53.35 11.49
C MET A 17 -12.74 52.77 10.67
N GLU A 18 -13.63 53.64 10.18
CA GLU A 18 -14.77 53.26 9.33
C GLU A 18 -14.88 54.08 8.02
N LYS A 19 -13.99 55.07 7.84
CA LYS A 19 -14.18 56.09 6.79
C LYS A 19 -13.92 55.53 5.39
N GLU A 20 -14.97 55.58 4.57
CA GLU A 20 -14.97 55.14 3.16
C GLU A 20 -13.80 55.75 2.34
N GLY A 21 -13.15 54.90 1.55
CA GLY A 21 -12.09 55.24 0.60
C GLY A 21 -10.79 55.71 1.23
N LYS A 22 -10.67 55.70 2.56
CA LYS A 22 -9.46 56.14 3.29
C LYS A 22 -8.59 54.95 3.70
N SER A 23 -7.35 55.26 4.09
CA SER A 23 -6.38 54.28 4.57
C SER A 23 -5.95 54.56 6.01
N LEU A 24 -5.63 53.50 6.75
CA LEU A 24 -4.99 53.54 8.07
C LEU A 24 -3.51 53.13 7.95
N THR A 25 -2.62 53.89 8.57
CA THR A 25 -1.22 53.50 8.75
C THR A 25 -0.83 53.67 10.21
N ILE A 26 -0.31 52.63 10.84
CA ILE A 26 0.30 52.69 12.18
C ILE A 26 1.73 52.20 12.04
N ARG A 27 2.71 52.97 12.55
CA ARG A 27 4.12 52.64 12.38
C ARG A 27 5.02 53.08 13.52
N GLY A 28 6.29 52.70 13.43
CA GLY A 28 7.37 53.27 14.23
C GLY A 28 7.39 52.78 15.67
N ASN A 29 7.28 51.47 15.92
CA ASN A 29 7.24 50.90 17.28
C ASN A 29 6.06 51.40 18.11
N SER A 30 4.90 51.60 17.49
CA SER A 30 3.67 51.99 18.21
C SER A 30 3.18 50.85 19.11
N THR A 31 2.61 51.18 20.28
CA THR A 31 2.11 50.22 21.26
C THR A 31 0.64 50.47 21.58
N ILE A 32 -0.19 49.43 21.50
CA ILE A 32 -1.63 49.47 21.78
C ILE A 32 -1.94 48.44 22.87
N GLU A 33 -2.34 48.91 24.04
CA GLU A 33 -2.80 48.09 25.15
C GLU A 33 -4.28 48.37 25.43
N PHE A 34 -5.09 47.32 25.36
CA PHE A 34 -6.53 47.43 25.56
C PHE A 34 -7.04 46.41 26.59
N VAL A 35 -8.20 46.70 27.19
CA VAL A 35 -8.79 45.94 28.30
C VAL A 35 -10.15 45.33 27.93
N GLY A 36 -10.62 44.39 28.74
CA GLY A 36 -11.93 43.75 28.54
C GLY A 36 -12.02 42.96 27.23
N ASP A 37 -13.23 42.74 26.72
CA ASP A 37 -13.44 42.04 25.43
C ASP A 37 -13.27 42.98 24.23
N GLY A 38 -12.35 43.93 24.35
CA GLY A 38 -12.09 45.00 23.40
C GLY A 38 -11.36 44.58 22.12
N VAL A 39 -11.02 45.59 21.31
CA VAL A 39 -10.29 45.41 20.04
C VAL A 39 -9.09 46.34 19.98
N GLY A 40 -7.92 45.80 19.64
CA GLY A 40 -6.69 46.60 19.46
C GLY A 40 -6.79 47.54 18.26
N VAL A 41 -6.98 46.99 17.06
CA VAL A 41 -7.21 47.76 15.83
C VAL A 41 -8.47 47.26 15.15
N GLY A 42 -9.50 48.09 15.10
CA GLY A 42 -10.80 47.80 14.51
C GLY A 42 -11.04 48.59 13.22
N VAL A 43 -11.48 47.89 12.18
CA VAL A 43 -11.70 48.45 10.83
C VAL A 43 -13.06 48.01 10.31
N TRP A 44 -13.91 48.98 9.97
CA TRP A 44 -15.27 48.78 9.46
C TRP A 44 -15.49 49.58 8.17
N GLY A 45 -16.64 49.41 7.53
CA GLY A 45 -17.03 50.19 6.35
C GLY A 45 -16.09 50.01 5.15
N GLU A 46 -16.17 50.92 4.19
CA GLU A 46 -15.43 50.84 2.91
C GLU A 46 -13.99 51.40 3.02
N VAL A 47 -13.25 51.01 4.07
CA VAL A 47 -11.84 51.36 4.23
C VAL A 47 -11.00 50.69 3.15
N LYS A 48 -10.15 51.47 2.47
CA LYS A 48 -9.39 51.00 1.31
C LYS A 48 -8.18 50.15 1.71
N SER A 49 -7.38 50.63 2.66
CA SER A 49 -6.19 49.88 3.09
C SER A 49 -5.78 50.13 4.53
N VAL A 50 -5.15 49.14 5.14
CA VAL A 50 -4.63 49.19 6.51
C VAL A 50 -3.21 48.66 6.50
N SER A 51 -2.27 49.44 7.02
CA SER A 51 -0.86 49.07 7.14
C SER A 51 -0.39 49.26 8.58
N LEU A 52 -0.01 48.17 9.24
CA LEU A 52 0.62 48.16 10.55
C LEU A 52 2.08 47.74 10.34
N THR A 53 3.02 48.57 10.77
CA THR A 53 4.46 48.24 10.69
C THR A 53 5.11 48.46 12.03
N GLN A 54 5.89 47.48 12.54
CA GLN A 54 6.55 47.61 13.84
C GLN A 54 5.54 48.02 14.94
N THR A 55 4.50 47.22 15.12
CA THR A 55 3.40 47.56 16.06
C THR A 55 3.23 46.45 17.09
N VAL A 56 3.08 46.82 18.35
CA VAL A 56 2.78 45.89 19.44
C VAL A 56 1.34 46.10 19.90
N ILE A 57 0.57 45.02 19.93
CA ILE A 57 -0.82 44.99 20.38
C ILE A 57 -0.92 43.98 21.52
N THR A 58 -1.42 44.42 22.67
CA THR A 58 -1.63 43.57 23.84
C THR A 58 -3.04 43.77 24.38
N GLY A 59 -3.78 42.67 24.55
CA GLY A 59 -5.14 42.70 25.10
C GLY A 59 -5.28 41.96 26.43
N GLY A 60 -6.52 41.92 26.92
CA GLY A 60 -7.01 41.00 27.96
C GLY A 60 -8.43 40.54 27.60
N GLY A 61 -9.10 39.69 28.37
CA GLY A 61 -10.50 39.30 28.09
C GLY A 61 -10.68 38.08 27.17
N VAL A 62 -11.86 37.47 27.25
CA VAL A 62 -12.20 36.18 26.59
C VAL A 62 -12.76 36.35 25.18
N GLY A 63 -13.23 37.55 24.83
CA GLY A 63 -13.70 37.93 23.49
C GLY A 63 -12.76 38.87 22.73
N SER A 64 -11.59 39.19 23.30
CA SER A 64 -10.68 40.20 22.76
C SER A 64 -10.09 39.86 21.40
N MET A 65 -9.94 40.89 20.56
CA MET A 65 -9.36 40.77 19.23
C MET A 65 -8.16 41.70 19.07
N GLY A 66 -7.04 41.18 18.57
CA GLY A 66 -5.86 42.01 18.27
C GLY A 66 -6.14 42.97 17.12
N VAL A 67 -6.46 42.41 15.96
CA VAL A 67 -6.89 43.15 14.76
C VAL A 67 -8.22 42.58 14.28
N TYR A 68 -9.23 43.42 14.10
CA TYR A 68 -10.54 43.04 13.61
C TYR A 68 -10.94 43.90 12.40
N ALA A 69 -11.19 43.28 11.27
CA ALA A 69 -11.59 43.94 10.04
C ALA A 69 -12.86 43.32 9.43
N MET A 70 -13.90 44.13 9.35
CA MET A 70 -15.15 43.88 8.64
C MET A 70 -15.33 44.92 7.53
N GLY A 71 -14.28 45.13 6.75
CA GLY A 71 -14.26 46.15 5.69
C GLY A 71 -15.07 45.79 4.44
N GLY A 72 -15.14 46.73 3.51
CA GLY A 72 -15.66 46.54 2.17
C GLY A 72 -14.83 45.57 1.33
N GLY A 73 -15.38 45.11 0.19
CA GLY A 73 -14.75 44.07 -0.66
C GLY A 73 -13.40 44.45 -1.27
N THR A 74 -12.95 45.70 -1.14
CA THR A 74 -11.69 46.21 -1.69
C THR A 74 -10.57 46.34 -0.66
N LEU A 75 -10.83 46.10 0.63
CA LEU A 75 -9.86 46.31 1.71
C LEU A 75 -8.58 45.47 1.52
N GLU A 76 -7.43 46.13 1.51
CA GLU A 76 -6.11 45.51 1.53
C GLU A 76 -5.44 45.74 2.89
N MET A 77 -5.04 44.67 3.58
CA MET A 77 -4.46 44.73 4.92
C MET A 77 -3.03 44.18 4.93
N THR A 78 -2.10 44.93 5.51
CA THR A 78 -0.69 44.54 5.66
C THR A 78 -0.22 44.72 7.10
N LEU A 79 0.30 43.65 7.70
CA LEU A 79 0.88 43.61 9.04
C LEU A 79 2.35 43.20 8.91
N ASP A 80 3.26 44.12 9.20
CA ASP A 80 4.70 43.95 8.98
C ASP A 80 5.48 44.14 10.29
N ASP A 81 6.15 43.10 10.81
CA ASP A 81 6.75 43.12 12.17
C ASP A 81 5.73 43.54 13.25
N VAL A 82 4.58 42.86 13.26
CA VAL A 82 3.50 43.11 14.22
C VAL A 82 3.50 42.02 15.29
N ARG A 83 3.41 42.42 16.55
CA ARG A 83 3.33 41.50 17.71
C ARG A 83 1.97 41.64 18.38
N ILE A 84 1.16 40.59 18.34
CA ILE A 84 -0.15 40.51 18.99
C ILE A 84 -0.05 39.51 20.14
N SER A 85 -0.53 39.88 21.33
CA SER A 85 -0.43 39.00 22.51
C SER A 85 -1.59 39.14 23.49
N LYS A 86 -1.81 38.07 24.26
CA LYS A 86 -2.82 37.96 25.35
C LYS A 86 -4.28 38.11 24.91
N VAL A 87 -4.55 38.10 23.61
CA VAL A 87 -5.89 38.21 23.03
C VAL A 87 -6.60 36.86 22.93
N ALA A 88 -7.92 36.87 22.84
CA ALA A 88 -8.68 35.67 22.51
C ALA A 88 -8.51 35.30 21.03
N MET A 89 -8.63 36.28 20.13
CA MET A 89 -8.41 36.13 18.69
C MET A 89 -7.32 37.07 18.20
N GLY A 90 -6.40 36.57 17.38
CA GLY A 90 -5.27 37.34 16.85
C GLY A 90 -5.69 38.36 15.79
N VAL A 91 -5.77 37.90 14.54
CA VAL A 91 -6.16 38.69 13.37
C VAL A 91 -7.43 38.11 12.78
N VAL A 92 -8.47 38.93 12.63
CA VAL A 92 -9.76 38.51 12.10
C VAL A 92 -10.11 39.43 10.94
N MET A 93 -10.12 38.90 9.73
CA MET A 93 -10.54 39.61 8.52
C MET A 93 -11.78 38.93 7.95
N GLY A 94 -12.96 39.37 8.36
CA GLY A 94 -14.22 38.78 7.90
C GLY A 94 -14.54 39.10 6.45
N ARG A 95 -14.11 40.27 5.96
CA ARG A 95 -14.29 40.73 4.57
C ARG A 95 -13.11 41.58 4.11
N GLY A 96 -12.86 41.57 2.80
CA GLY A 96 -11.87 42.41 2.12
C GLY A 96 -11.15 41.67 1.01
N LYS A 97 -10.25 42.34 0.29
CA LYS A 97 -9.57 41.76 -0.87
C LYS A 97 -8.39 40.88 -0.45
N SER A 98 -7.47 41.41 0.36
CA SER A 98 -6.19 40.76 0.67
C SER A 98 -5.71 40.97 2.11
N LEU A 99 -5.11 39.93 2.67
CA LEU A 99 -4.40 39.95 3.96
C LEU A 99 -2.92 39.57 3.74
N MET A 100 -2.01 40.43 4.18
CA MET A 100 -0.58 40.14 4.21
C MET A 100 -0.06 40.27 5.65
N ILE A 101 0.64 39.24 6.15
CA ILE A 101 1.35 39.29 7.44
C ILE A 101 2.80 38.86 7.20
N SER A 102 3.76 39.68 7.59
CA SER A 102 5.17 39.47 7.23
C SER A 102 6.17 39.89 8.30
N ARG A 103 7.45 39.57 8.04
CA ARG A 103 8.65 40.02 8.78
C ARG A 103 8.61 39.69 10.27
N ASN A 104 8.73 38.41 10.58
CA ASN A 104 8.78 37.88 11.94
C ASN A 104 7.64 38.37 12.85
N SER A 105 6.45 38.53 12.27
CA SER A 105 5.24 38.89 13.02
C SER A 105 4.85 37.74 13.95
N THR A 106 4.39 38.06 15.16
CA THR A 106 4.04 37.06 16.18
C THR A 106 2.61 37.24 16.65
N ILE A 107 1.83 36.16 16.72
CA ILE A 107 0.44 36.16 17.16
C ILE A 107 0.27 35.12 18.28
N ASP A 108 0.11 35.61 19.50
CA ASP A 108 -0.19 34.79 20.68
C ASP A 108 -1.67 34.95 21.08
N PHE A 109 -2.43 33.87 20.98
CA PHE A 109 -3.87 33.85 21.25
C PHE A 109 -4.26 32.75 22.24
N LYS A 110 -5.46 32.87 22.81
CA LYS A 110 -6.00 31.93 23.83
C LYS A 110 -7.40 31.40 23.52
N GLY A 111 -8.07 32.00 22.55
CA GLY A 111 -9.45 31.67 22.14
C GLY A 111 -9.45 30.85 20.86
N ASP A 112 -10.29 31.25 19.92
CA ASP A 112 -10.67 30.40 18.79
C ASP A 112 -9.68 30.42 17.63
N TYR A 113 -9.08 31.58 17.31
CA TYR A 113 -8.27 31.75 16.10
C TYR A 113 -7.02 32.61 16.33
N GLY A 114 -5.88 32.13 15.81
CA GLY A 114 -4.73 32.98 15.55
C GLY A 114 -5.01 33.94 14.39
N VAL A 115 -5.37 33.38 13.24
CA VAL A 115 -5.79 34.14 12.05
C VAL A 115 -7.09 33.58 11.49
N TYR A 116 -8.10 34.44 11.33
CA TYR A 116 -9.37 34.12 10.70
C TYR A 116 -9.57 34.92 9.42
N MET A 117 -9.98 34.25 8.35
CA MET A 117 -10.37 34.85 7.08
C MET A 117 -11.79 34.41 6.71
N GLY A 118 -12.67 35.38 6.57
CA GLY A 118 -14.04 35.16 6.12
C GLY A 118 -14.14 34.90 4.62
N ASN A 119 -15.35 34.56 4.16
CA ASN A 119 -15.61 34.18 2.77
C ASN A 119 -15.42 35.32 1.75
N GLY A 120 -15.34 36.57 2.20
CA GLY A 120 -15.09 37.72 1.33
C GLY A 120 -13.62 37.86 0.92
N VAL A 121 -12.69 37.19 1.62
CA VAL A 121 -11.24 37.30 1.39
C VAL A 121 -10.85 36.53 0.13
N THR A 122 -10.09 37.17 -0.75
CA THR A 122 -9.66 36.58 -2.04
C THR A 122 -8.18 36.20 -2.09
N SER A 123 -7.35 36.79 -1.22
CA SER A 123 -5.94 36.42 -1.11
C SER A 123 -5.44 36.58 0.32
N ALA A 124 -4.57 35.66 0.74
CA ALA A 124 -3.88 35.74 2.02
C ALA A 124 -2.43 35.25 1.88
N GLU A 125 -1.49 36.07 2.34
CA GLU A 125 -0.06 35.76 2.32
C GLU A 125 0.54 35.96 3.70
N LEU A 126 1.03 34.88 4.31
CA LEU A 126 1.78 34.92 5.55
C LEU A 126 3.22 34.49 5.25
N ASN A 127 4.18 35.35 5.55
CA ASN A 127 5.60 35.10 5.30
C ASN A 127 6.43 35.39 6.55
N ASP A 128 7.11 34.39 7.09
CA ASP A 128 7.93 34.54 8.31
C ASP A 128 7.05 34.99 9.49
N VAL A 129 6.10 34.13 9.88
CA VAL A 129 5.08 34.42 10.90
C VAL A 129 5.03 33.30 11.93
N THR A 130 4.98 33.66 13.22
CA THR A 130 4.77 32.70 14.32
C THR A 130 3.38 32.87 14.94
N ILE A 131 2.63 31.79 15.07
CA ILE A 131 1.30 31.74 15.68
C ILE A 131 1.30 30.73 16.83
N THR A 132 0.97 31.18 18.04
CA THR A 132 0.91 30.33 19.23
C THR A 132 -0.47 30.34 19.86
N GLY A 133 -1.13 29.18 19.87
CA GLY A 133 -2.32 28.94 20.69
C GLY A 133 -1.93 28.40 22.07
N LYS A 134 -2.76 28.57 23.09
CA LYS A 134 -2.52 27.97 24.41
C LYS A 134 -3.17 26.58 24.52
N ASN A 135 -2.80 25.69 23.60
CA ASN A 135 -3.36 24.35 23.41
C ASN A 135 -4.86 24.37 23.08
N LYS A 136 -5.33 25.41 22.38
CA LYS A 136 -6.74 25.62 22.05
C LYS A 136 -6.87 26.31 20.70
N GLY A 137 -7.96 26.03 20.00
CA GLY A 137 -8.37 26.77 18.81
C GLY A 137 -7.53 26.45 17.58
N MET A 138 -7.73 27.24 16.54
CA MET A 138 -7.09 27.06 15.24
C MET A 138 -5.95 28.07 15.06
N GLY A 139 -4.81 27.63 14.54
CA GLY A 139 -3.76 28.55 14.11
C GLY A 139 -4.29 29.48 13.01
N ILE A 140 -4.82 28.89 11.94
CA ILE A 140 -5.39 29.60 10.80
C ILE A 140 -6.71 28.95 10.37
N HIS A 141 -7.77 29.75 10.26
CA HIS A 141 -9.06 29.36 9.67
C HIS A 141 -9.40 30.25 8.47
N ALA A 142 -9.56 29.63 7.31
CA ALA A 142 -10.00 30.27 6.08
C ALA A 142 -11.35 29.70 5.61
N MET A 143 -12.42 30.49 5.69
CA MET A 143 -13.77 30.12 5.26
C MET A 143 -13.96 30.16 3.71
N GLY A 144 -12.87 30.23 2.94
CA GLY A 144 -12.77 30.08 1.47
C GLY A 144 -13.92 30.61 0.62
N GLY A 145 -13.76 31.81 0.06
CA GLY A 145 -14.53 32.24 -1.11
C GLY A 145 -14.02 31.58 -2.40
N THR A 146 -14.82 31.58 -3.48
CA THR A 146 -14.53 30.92 -4.78
C THR A 146 -13.13 31.23 -5.35
N ASN A 147 -12.57 32.39 -4.98
CA ASN A 147 -11.30 32.89 -5.48
C ASN A 147 -10.17 32.90 -4.42
N LEU A 148 -10.40 32.42 -3.19
CA LEU A 148 -9.39 32.53 -2.13
C LEU A 148 -8.14 31.72 -2.48
N THR A 149 -7.03 32.44 -2.61
CA THR A 149 -5.68 31.88 -2.68
C THR A 149 -4.95 32.17 -1.38
N MET A 150 -4.45 31.15 -0.71
CA MET A 150 -3.71 31.28 0.55
C MET A 150 -2.30 30.73 0.40
N THR A 151 -1.30 31.54 0.74
CA THR A 151 0.12 31.14 0.75
C THR A 151 0.72 31.35 2.13
N LEU A 152 1.27 30.29 2.70
CA LEU A 152 2.02 30.30 3.95
C LEU A 152 3.48 29.96 3.63
N ASP A 153 4.40 30.88 3.85
CA ASP A 153 5.83 30.71 3.60
C ASP A 153 6.60 30.93 4.90
N LYS A 154 7.38 29.93 5.36
CA LYS A 154 8.09 29.99 6.65
C LYS A 154 7.17 30.34 7.82
N VAL A 155 6.02 29.68 7.93
CA VAL A 155 5.07 29.90 9.02
C VAL A 155 5.23 28.83 10.09
N GLU A 156 5.34 29.27 11.35
CA GLU A 156 5.35 28.40 12.53
C GLU A 156 4.01 28.50 13.26
N ILE A 157 3.32 27.38 13.43
CA ILE A 157 2.09 27.25 14.22
C ILE A 157 2.35 26.24 15.33
N LYS A 158 2.07 26.61 16.59
CA LYS A 158 2.22 25.70 17.73
C LYS A 158 1.20 25.91 18.83
N GLY A 159 0.98 24.88 19.64
CA GLY A 159 0.05 24.93 20.77
C GLY A 159 -1.40 25.12 20.33
N VAL A 160 -1.80 24.56 19.20
CA VAL A 160 -3.18 24.68 18.69
C VAL A 160 -3.87 23.32 18.69
N GLU A 161 -5.20 23.29 18.66
CA GLU A 161 -5.95 22.05 18.39
C GLU A 161 -5.92 21.76 16.89
N MET A 162 -6.08 22.78 16.04
CA MET A 162 -5.98 22.64 14.59
C MET A 162 -4.95 23.62 14.02
N GLY A 163 -4.09 23.13 13.12
CA GLY A 163 -3.06 23.94 12.49
C GLY A 163 -3.63 24.94 11.49
N VAL A 164 -3.92 24.45 10.29
CA VAL A 164 -4.48 25.21 9.17
C VAL A 164 -5.75 24.55 8.69
N TYR A 165 -6.84 25.30 8.64
CA TYR A 165 -8.14 24.81 8.22
C TYR A 165 -8.72 25.68 7.11
N MET A 166 -9.01 25.09 5.94
CA MET A 166 -9.59 25.77 4.79
C MET A 166 -10.85 25.02 4.32
N GLU A 167 -11.94 25.75 4.14
CA GLU A 167 -13.24 25.16 3.77
C GLU A 167 -13.98 25.95 2.68
N LYS A 168 -15.20 25.50 2.35
CA LYS A 168 -16.07 26.08 1.31
C LYS A 168 -15.40 26.11 -0.07
N GLU A 169 -15.39 27.22 -0.78
CA GLU A 169 -15.06 27.25 -2.23
C GLU A 169 -13.62 27.72 -2.50
N GLY A 170 -12.72 27.59 -1.54
CA GLY A 170 -11.35 28.07 -1.66
C GLY A 170 -10.62 27.59 -2.94
N LYS A 171 -9.96 28.51 -3.64
CA LYS A 171 -9.25 28.17 -4.88
C LYS A 171 -7.98 27.34 -4.63
N SER A 172 -7.13 27.80 -3.71
CA SER A 172 -5.85 27.12 -3.45
C SER A 172 -5.28 27.39 -2.06
N LEU A 173 -4.70 26.35 -1.45
CA LEU A 173 -3.83 26.44 -0.27
C LEU A 173 -2.40 26.03 -0.66
N THR A 174 -1.43 26.91 -0.42
CA THR A 174 0.01 26.62 -0.53
C THR A 174 0.69 26.82 0.82
N ILE A 175 1.43 25.83 1.30
CA ILE A 175 2.29 25.94 2.49
C ILE A 175 3.69 25.52 2.08
N ARG A 176 4.69 26.37 2.35
CA ARG A 176 6.07 26.14 1.91
C ARG A 176 7.13 26.73 2.84
N GLY A 177 8.39 26.51 2.48
CA GLY A 177 9.53 27.19 3.08
C GLY A 177 9.88 26.70 4.48
N ASN A 178 9.84 25.39 4.73
CA ASN A 178 10.08 24.79 6.05
C ASN A 178 9.07 25.25 7.11
N SER A 179 7.81 25.49 6.70
CA SER A 179 6.74 25.80 7.64
C SER A 179 6.51 24.62 8.60
N THR A 180 6.24 24.92 9.86
CA THR A 180 6.06 23.92 10.93
C THR A 180 4.69 24.07 11.58
N ILE A 181 3.97 22.95 11.71
CA ILE A 181 2.65 22.90 12.34
C ILE A 181 2.71 21.86 13.46
N GLU A 182 2.59 22.33 14.70
CA GLU A 182 2.47 21.50 15.89
C GLU A 182 1.09 21.68 16.52
N PHE A 183 0.36 20.58 16.65
CA PHE A 183 -0.98 20.58 17.22
C PHE A 183 -1.14 19.49 18.29
N VAL A 184 -2.11 19.69 19.18
CA VAL A 184 -2.34 18.81 20.34
C VAL A 184 -3.70 18.11 20.24
N GLY A 185 -3.87 17.05 21.04
CA GLY A 185 -5.11 16.28 21.08
C GLY A 185 -5.44 15.62 19.75
N ASP A 186 -6.72 15.38 19.51
CA ASP A 186 -7.24 14.65 18.35
C ASP A 186 -7.51 15.56 17.14
N GLY A 187 -6.85 16.71 17.09
CA GLY A 187 -7.06 17.68 16.03
C GLY A 187 -6.38 17.33 14.71
N VAL A 188 -6.26 18.35 13.85
CA VAL A 188 -5.77 18.20 12.47
C VAL A 188 -4.66 19.21 12.19
N GLY A 189 -3.54 18.75 11.62
CA GLY A 189 -2.46 19.62 11.17
C GLY A 189 -2.91 20.52 10.01
N VAL A 190 -3.32 19.92 8.89
CA VAL A 190 -3.88 20.63 7.73
C VAL A 190 -5.22 20.00 7.33
N GLY A 191 -6.31 20.74 7.52
CA GLY A 191 -7.68 20.32 7.22
C GLY A 191 -8.27 21.05 6.02
N VAL A 192 -8.83 20.31 5.06
CA VAL A 192 -9.40 20.86 3.83
C VAL A 192 -10.79 20.26 3.55
N TRP A 193 -11.79 21.14 3.41
CA TRP A 193 -13.20 20.75 3.27
C TRP A 193 -13.92 21.54 2.18
N GLY A 194 -15.15 21.12 1.84
CA GLY A 194 -15.97 21.80 0.85
C GLY A 194 -15.45 21.59 -0.57
N GLU A 195 -15.54 22.62 -1.41
CA GLU A 195 -15.18 22.63 -2.83
C GLU A 195 -13.75 23.15 -3.10
N VAL A 196 -12.85 23.06 -2.11
CA VAL A 196 -11.45 23.49 -2.30
C VAL A 196 -10.81 22.76 -3.47
N LYS A 197 -10.16 23.51 -4.36
CA LYS A 197 -9.69 22.97 -5.65
C LYS A 197 -8.27 22.43 -5.62
N SER A 198 -7.37 23.07 -4.87
CA SER A 198 -5.95 22.66 -4.85
C SER A 198 -5.28 22.87 -3.49
N VAL A 199 -4.43 21.92 -3.11
CA VAL A 199 -3.60 21.97 -1.90
C VAL A 199 -2.19 21.57 -2.26
N SER A 200 -1.21 22.40 -1.92
CA SER A 200 0.21 22.15 -2.14
C SER A 200 0.99 22.39 -0.85
N LEU A 201 1.58 21.34 -0.29
CA LEU A 201 2.52 21.44 0.82
C LEU A 201 3.91 21.06 0.31
N THR A 202 4.88 21.95 0.47
CA THR A 202 6.27 21.72 0.06
C THR A 202 7.23 22.04 1.19
N GLN A 203 8.08 21.10 1.60
CA GLN A 203 8.98 21.30 2.74
C GLN A 203 8.20 21.73 3.99
N THR A 204 7.22 20.93 4.39
CA THR A 204 6.36 21.23 5.54
C THR A 204 6.52 20.14 6.59
N VAL A 205 6.61 20.54 7.87
CA VAL A 205 6.68 19.62 9.00
C VAL A 205 5.38 19.71 9.79
N ILE A 206 4.74 18.57 10.02
CA ILE A 206 3.49 18.45 10.77
C ILE A 206 3.71 17.45 11.90
N THR A 207 3.46 17.88 13.15
CA THR A 207 3.59 17.04 14.33
C THR A 207 2.32 17.09 15.17
N GLY A 208 1.75 15.92 15.47
CA GLY A 208 0.55 15.77 16.31
C GLY A 208 0.81 15.13 17.67
N GLY A 209 -0.25 14.68 18.35
CA GLY A 209 -0.13 13.98 19.64
C GLY A 209 -1.32 13.16 20.15
N GLY A 210 -2.51 13.21 19.53
CA GLY A 210 -3.70 12.47 19.97
C GLY A 210 -3.95 11.13 19.25
N VAL A 211 -4.83 10.30 19.80
CA VAL A 211 -5.20 8.98 19.26
C VAL A 211 -6.18 9.05 18.09
N GLY A 212 -6.85 10.19 17.90
CA GLY A 212 -7.66 10.52 16.73
C GLY A 212 -7.00 11.55 15.80
N SER A 213 -5.75 11.94 16.08
CA SER A 213 -5.07 13.03 15.37
C SER A 213 -4.79 12.71 13.91
N MET A 214 -4.88 13.73 13.05
CA MET A 214 -4.65 13.60 11.62
C MET A 214 -3.60 14.60 11.15
N GLY A 215 -2.60 14.14 10.38
CA GLY A 215 -1.60 15.03 9.80
C GLY A 215 -2.20 15.94 8.75
N VAL A 216 -2.63 15.35 7.64
CA VAL A 216 -3.36 16.02 6.56
C VAL A 216 -4.70 15.33 6.36
N TYR A 217 -5.79 16.10 6.40
CA TYR A 217 -7.15 15.59 6.23
C TYR A 217 -7.91 16.39 5.18
N ALA A 218 -8.34 15.72 4.10
CA ALA A 218 -9.09 16.34 3.01
C ALA A 218 -10.36 15.57 2.64
N MET A 219 -11.47 16.29 2.72
CA MET A 219 -12.81 15.87 2.32
C MET A 219 -13.38 16.83 1.26
N GLY A 220 -12.55 17.20 0.29
CA GLY A 220 -12.89 18.14 -0.75
C GLY A 220 -13.94 17.63 -1.75
N GLY A 221 -14.37 18.51 -2.65
CA GLY A 221 -15.21 18.20 -3.80
C GLY A 221 -14.49 17.29 -4.80
N GLY A 222 -15.21 16.77 -5.79
CA GLY A 222 -14.69 15.80 -6.76
C GLY A 222 -13.50 16.28 -7.62
N THR A 223 -13.17 17.57 -7.56
CA THR A 223 -12.09 18.20 -8.35
C THR A 223 -10.81 18.45 -7.57
N LEU A 224 -10.75 18.17 -6.26
CA LEU A 224 -9.59 18.50 -5.43
C LEU A 224 -8.32 17.80 -5.93
N GLU A 225 -7.25 18.55 -6.12
CA GLU A 225 -5.89 18.05 -6.37
C GLU A 225 -4.99 18.37 -5.18
N MET A 226 -4.34 17.34 -4.62
CA MET A 226 -3.45 17.48 -3.47
C MET A 226 -2.02 17.06 -3.83
N THR A 227 -1.05 17.91 -3.51
CA THR A 227 0.38 17.63 -3.66
C THR A 227 1.09 17.81 -2.31
N LEU A 228 1.79 16.78 -1.86
CA LEU A 228 2.62 16.74 -0.66
C LEU A 228 4.05 16.41 -1.06
N ASP A 229 4.99 17.29 -0.77
CA ASP A 229 6.26 17.26 -1.45
C ASP A 229 7.43 17.64 -0.52
N ASP A 230 8.27 16.67 -0.17
CA ASP A 230 9.22 16.75 0.96
C ASP A 230 8.51 17.14 2.28
N VAL A 231 7.37 16.51 2.53
CA VAL A 231 6.53 16.74 3.73
C VAL A 231 6.84 15.68 4.78
N ARG A 232 7.00 16.11 6.04
CA ARG A 232 7.26 15.23 7.19
C ARG A 232 6.07 15.28 8.14
N ILE A 233 5.40 14.16 8.33
CA ILE A 233 4.27 14.01 9.25
C ILE A 233 4.68 13.04 10.35
N SER A 234 4.48 13.40 11.62
CA SER A 234 4.84 12.52 12.74
C SER A 234 3.89 12.61 13.94
N LYS A 235 3.90 11.54 14.75
CA LYS A 235 3.15 11.39 16.01
C LYS A 235 1.62 11.48 15.85
N VAL A 236 1.11 11.28 14.64
CA VAL A 236 -0.33 11.31 14.36
C VAL A 236 -0.95 9.92 14.42
N ALA A 237 -2.26 9.83 14.63
CA ALA A 237 -2.98 8.57 14.49
C ALA A 237 -3.13 8.20 13.01
N MET A 238 -3.50 9.16 12.16
CA MET A 238 -3.58 8.99 10.71
C MET A 238 -2.67 10.00 10.00
N GLY A 239 -1.88 9.52 9.04
CA GLY A 239 -0.93 10.36 8.30
C GLY A 239 -1.62 11.33 7.34
N VAL A 240 -1.99 10.82 6.16
CA VAL A 240 -2.65 11.56 5.09
C VAL A 240 -3.99 10.89 4.78
N VAL A 241 -5.07 11.66 4.80
CA VAL A 241 -6.42 11.16 4.54
C VAL A 241 -7.06 11.98 3.45
N MET A 242 -7.32 11.34 2.30
CA MET A 242 -8.06 11.95 1.19
C MET A 242 -9.33 11.13 0.92
N GLY A 243 -10.44 11.52 1.52
CA GLY A 243 -11.69 10.77 1.37
C GLY A 243 -12.35 10.99 0.00
N ARG A 244 -12.13 12.16 -0.61
CA ARG A 244 -12.69 12.55 -1.91
C ARG A 244 -11.71 13.48 -2.64
N GLY A 245 -11.80 13.51 -3.96
CA GLY A 245 -11.07 14.44 -4.83
C GLY A 245 -10.52 13.75 -6.07
N LYS A 246 -9.90 14.51 -6.97
CA LYS A 246 -9.40 13.98 -8.24
C LYS A 246 -8.10 13.22 -8.07
N SER A 247 -7.09 13.84 -7.44
CA SER A 247 -5.73 13.28 -7.39
C SER A 247 -4.98 13.57 -6.09
N LEU A 248 -4.22 12.58 -5.63
CA LEU A 248 -3.23 12.69 -4.55
C LEU A 248 -1.82 12.43 -5.10
N MET A 249 -0.90 13.39 -4.92
CA MET A 249 0.52 13.21 -5.19
C MET A 249 1.31 13.38 -3.90
N ILE A 250 2.11 12.38 -3.55
CA ILE A 250 3.11 12.47 -2.48
C ILE A 250 4.47 12.20 -3.10
N SER A 251 5.41 13.12 -2.97
CA SER A 251 6.68 13.04 -3.69
C SER A 251 7.85 13.55 -2.87
N ARG A 252 9.04 13.31 -3.43
CA ARG A 252 10.33 13.51 -2.76
C ARG A 252 10.37 12.70 -1.46
N ASN A 253 11.43 12.82 -0.68
CA ASN A 253 11.68 12.05 0.55
C ASN A 253 10.70 12.41 1.70
N SER A 254 9.41 12.48 1.39
CA SER A 254 8.31 12.69 2.33
C SER A 254 8.23 11.49 3.28
N THR A 255 8.05 11.78 4.56
CA THR A 255 7.98 10.77 5.62
C THR A 255 6.65 10.87 6.35
N ILE A 256 6.01 9.73 6.58
CA ILE A 256 4.71 9.65 7.24
C ILE A 256 4.82 8.64 8.38
N ASP A 257 4.94 9.14 9.60
CA ASP A 257 4.94 8.33 10.81
C ASP A 257 3.58 8.39 11.49
N PHE A 258 2.90 7.24 11.60
CA PHE A 258 1.55 7.14 12.14
C PHE A 258 1.43 6.03 13.18
N LYS A 259 0.44 6.14 14.07
CA LYS A 259 0.23 5.21 15.20
C LYS A 259 -1.13 4.51 15.21
N GLY A 260 -2.07 4.99 14.40
CA GLY A 260 -3.44 4.51 14.32
C GLY A 260 -3.68 3.67 13.07
N ASP A 261 -4.76 3.96 12.37
CA ASP A 261 -5.30 3.05 11.35
C ASP A 261 -4.56 3.12 10.01
N TYR A 262 -4.13 4.31 9.58
CA TYR A 262 -3.62 4.51 8.22
C TYR A 262 -2.45 5.48 8.13
N GLY A 263 -1.41 5.09 7.39
CA GLY A 263 -0.39 6.02 6.91
C GLY A 263 -0.97 6.93 5.83
N VAL A 264 -1.49 6.34 4.75
CA VAL A 264 -2.18 7.04 3.67
C VAL A 264 -3.52 6.37 3.37
N TYR A 265 -4.60 7.13 3.52
CA TYR A 265 -5.97 6.69 3.23
C TYR A 265 -6.52 7.39 1.99
N MET A 266 -7.12 6.61 1.08
CA MET A 266 -7.82 7.07 -0.10
C MET A 266 -9.24 6.49 -0.15
N GLY A 267 -10.23 7.38 -0.17
CA GLY A 267 -11.64 7.02 -0.26
C GLY A 267 -12.15 6.82 -1.69
N ASN A 268 -13.41 6.42 -1.80
CA ASN A 268 -14.07 6.04 -3.06
C ASN A 268 -14.10 7.16 -4.11
N GLY A 269 -14.04 8.42 -3.67
CA GLY A 269 -14.05 9.57 -4.57
C GLY A 269 -12.73 9.81 -5.29
N VAL A 270 -11.62 9.18 -4.87
CA VAL A 270 -10.28 9.40 -5.43
C VAL A 270 -10.09 8.64 -6.74
N THR A 271 -9.67 9.35 -7.79
CA THR A 271 -9.49 8.74 -9.14
C THR A 271 -8.04 8.41 -9.46
N SER A 272 -7.08 9.10 -8.85
CA SER A 272 -5.65 8.82 -9.05
C SER A 272 -4.83 9.10 -7.80
N ALA A 273 -3.80 8.29 -7.58
CA ALA A 273 -2.82 8.52 -6.54
C ALA A 273 -1.41 8.13 -7.00
N SER A 274 -0.42 8.97 -6.68
CA SER A 274 0.98 8.73 -7.01
C SER A 274 1.86 9.04 -5.79
N LEU A 275 2.49 8.02 -5.22
CA LEU A 275 3.47 8.15 -4.14
C LEU A 275 4.84 7.83 -4.72
N MET A 276 5.81 8.73 -4.56
CA MET A 276 7.14 8.62 -5.18
C MET A 276 8.26 8.96 -4.18
N GLY A 277 9.12 7.98 -3.86
CA GLY A 277 10.22 8.19 -2.92
C GLY A 277 9.75 8.44 -1.48
N THR A 278 8.62 7.85 -1.09
CA THR A 278 7.95 8.11 0.18
C THR A 278 8.25 7.01 1.20
N THR A 279 8.50 7.40 2.45
CA THR A 279 8.61 6.46 3.58
C THR A 279 7.36 6.56 4.45
N ILE A 280 6.75 5.41 4.74
CA ILE A 280 5.58 5.28 5.60
C ILE A 280 5.92 4.30 6.72
N THR A 281 5.85 4.77 7.96
CA THR A 281 6.19 3.96 9.13
C THR A 281 5.03 3.96 10.13
N GLY A 282 4.53 2.77 10.43
CA GLY A 282 3.54 2.56 11.48
C GLY A 282 4.17 2.29 12.85
N ASP A 283 3.34 1.86 13.81
CA ASP A 283 3.77 1.45 15.17
C ASP A 283 3.43 -0.04 15.44
N GLY A 284 3.61 -0.87 14.41
CA GLY A 284 3.22 -2.29 14.37
C GLY A 284 1.73 -2.55 14.13
N LYS A 285 0.95 -1.51 13.88
CA LYS A 285 -0.52 -1.54 13.70
C LYS A 285 -0.93 -0.82 12.41
N GLY A 286 -2.21 -0.93 12.06
CA GLY A 286 -2.80 -0.21 10.93
C GLY A 286 -2.28 -0.66 9.56
N THR A 287 -2.63 0.12 8.54
CA THR A 287 -2.28 -0.12 7.14
C THR A 287 -1.38 1.00 6.63
N GLY A 288 -0.29 0.66 5.95
CA GLY A 288 0.58 1.67 5.33
C GLY A 288 -0.16 2.52 4.31
N VAL A 289 -0.69 1.86 3.26
CA VAL A 289 -1.51 2.50 2.22
C VAL A 289 -2.85 1.78 2.12
N TYR A 290 -3.94 2.50 2.37
CA TYR A 290 -5.30 1.96 2.33
C TYR A 290 -6.15 2.69 1.30
N ALA A 291 -6.68 1.94 0.35
CA ALA A 291 -7.40 2.48 -0.79
C ALA A 291 -8.68 1.68 -1.05
N VAL A 292 -9.81 2.34 -0.83
CA VAL A 292 -11.13 1.82 -1.24
C VAL A 292 -11.56 2.69 -2.40
N GLY A 293 -11.00 2.42 -3.57
CA GLY A 293 -11.22 3.21 -4.76
C GLY A 293 -12.51 2.83 -5.46
N GLY A 294 -13.15 3.82 -6.09
CA GLY A 294 -14.17 3.54 -7.10
C GLY A 294 -13.56 2.76 -8.27
N THR A 295 -14.39 2.29 -9.19
CA THR A 295 -13.96 1.47 -10.35
C THR A 295 -12.86 2.11 -11.21
N ASN A 296 -12.62 3.42 -11.08
CA ASN A 296 -11.66 4.17 -11.88
C ASN A 296 -10.31 4.47 -11.20
N LEU A 297 -10.12 4.12 -9.92
CA LEU A 297 -8.88 4.46 -9.20
C LEU A 297 -7.65 3.86 -9.89
N THR A 298 -6.69 4.70 -10.24
CA THR A 298 -5.35 4.30 -10.69
C THR A 298 -4.30 4.74 -9.67
N MET A 299 -3.54 3.80 -9.14
CA MET A 299 -2.55 4.04 -8.10
C MET A 299 -1.15 3.67 -8.57
N THR A 300 -0.17 4.52 -8.29
CA THR A 300 1.26 4.25 -8.49
C THR A 300 2.02 4.47 -7.19
N LEU A 301 2.77 3.46 -6.77
CA LEU A 301 3.74 3.53 -5.66
C LEU A 301 5.13 3.28 -6.27
N ASP A 302 5.97 4.30 -6.39
CA ASP A 302 7.32 4.20 -6.96
C ASP A 302 8.37 4.52 -5.88
N LYS A 303 9.22 3.55 -5.53
CA LYS A 303 10.20 3.63 -4.43
C LYS A 303 9.53 4.04 -3.12
N VAL A 304 8.45 3.35 -2.77
CA VAL A 304 7.74 3.57 -1.51
C VAL A 304 8.16 2.49 -0.52
N ASP A 305 8.65 2.92 0.64
CA ASP A 305 9.04 2.02 1.73
C ASP A 305 7.99 2.08 2.83
N ILE A 306 7.37 0.94 3.13
CA ILE A 306 6.34 0.78 4.15
C ILE A 306 6.89 -0.15 5.22
N SER A 307 6.87 0.26 6.49
CA SER A 307 7.41 -0.54 7.59
C SER A 307 6.59 -0.43 8.87
N GLN A 308 6.71 -1.44 9.75
CA GLN A 308 6.06 -1.47 11.05
C GLN A 308 4.53 -1.31 10.97
N VAL A 309 3.90 -1.99 10.02
CA VAL A 309 2.43 -1.97 9.82
C VAL A 309 1.83 -3.34 10.00
N ALA A 310 0.55 -3.43 10.35
CA ALA A 310 -0.14 -4.73 10.36
C ALA A 310 -0.40 -5.24 8.92
N MET A 311 -0.68 -4.31 8.00
CA MET A 311 -0.91 -4.57 6.58
C MET A 311 -0.17 -3.53 5.74
N GLY A 312 0.49 -3.95 4.66
CA GLY A 312 1.27 -3.05 3.82
C GLY A 312 0.41 -2.13 2.96
N VAL A 313 -0.10 -2.70 1.87
CA VAL A 313 -0.95 -2.04 0.89
C VAL A 313 -2.28 -2.77 0.79
N TYR A 314 -3.37 -2.05 0.97
CA TYR A 314 -4.73 -2.53 0.77
C TYR A 314 -5.38 -1.78 -0.37
N ALA A 315 -5.62 -2.47 -1.49
CA ALA A 315 -6.39 -1.94 -2.61
C ALA A 315 -7.65 -2.76 -2.80
N ARG A 316 -8.80 -2.12 -2.63
CA ARG A 316 -10.11 -2.72 -2.92
C ARG A 316 -10.86 -1.88 -3.93
N GLY A 317 -11.35 -2.52 -4.98
CA GLY A 317 -11.84 -1.86 -6.18
C GLY A 317 -10.69 -1.25 -6.99
N GLY A 318 -11.02 -0.28 -7.83
CA GLY A 318 -10.03 0.40 -8.67
C GLY A 318 -9.72 -0.31 -9.98
N LYS A 319 -9.16 0.48 -10.89
CA LYS A 319 -8.77 0.07 -12.23
C LYS A 319 -7.37 -0.53 -12.26
N LYS A 320 -6.42 0.07 -11.54
CA LYS A 320 -5.00 -0.35 -11.60
C LYS A 320 -4.25 0.01 -10.32
N LEU A 321 -3.49 -0.93 -9.78
CA LEU A 321 -2.37 -0.69 -8.86
C LEU A 321 -1.05 -0.94 -9.59
N THR A 322 -0.09 -0.04 -9.45
CA THR A 322 1.29 -0.22 -9.91
C THR A 322 2.22 0.02 -8.75
N MET A 323 3.07 -0.94 -8.42
CA MET A 323 4.13 -0.78 -7.45
C MET A 323 5.47 -1.03 -8.16
N LYS A 324 6.40 -0.09 -8.02
CA LYS A 324 7.74 -0.16 -8.61
C LYS A 324 8.76 0.12 -7.53
N LYS A 325 9.73 -0.77 -7.35
CA LYS A 325 10.76 -0.60 -6.32
C LYS A 325 10.17 -0.49 -4.91
N GLY A 326 11.03 -0.22 -3.94
CA GLY A 326 10.62 -0.04 -2.55
C GLY A 326 10.32 -1.35 -1.84
N SER A 327 9.78 -1.22 -0.64
CA SER A 327 9.65 -2.34 0.28
C SER A 327 8.37 -2.28 1.12
N VAL A 328 7.91 -3.45 1.53
CA VAL A 328 6.80 -3.62 2.48
C VAL A 328 7.24 -4.58 3.57
N ASP A 329 7.42 -4.06 4.79
CA ASP A 329 7.67 -4.82 6.01
C ASP A 329 6.45 -4.74 6.94
N PHE A 330 5.80 -5.88 7.16
CA PHE A 330 4.54 -5.96 7.90
C PHE A 330 4.55 -7.02 9.01
N THR A 331 3.95 -6.68 10.15
CA THR A 331 4.05 -7.41 11.42
C THR A 331 2.72 -8.01 11.90
N GLY A 332 1.62 -7.81 11.18
CA GLY A 332 0.29 -8.23 11.62
C GLY A 332 0.09 -9.74 11.71
N ASN A 333 -0.64 -10.21 12.73
CA ASN A 333 -1.20 -11.57 12.75
C ASN A 333 -2.24 -11.69 11.64
N TYR A 334 -2.05 -12.60 10.69
CA TYR A 334 -2.82 -12.64 9.44
C TYR A 334 -2.64 -11.39 8.55
N GLY A 335 -1.53 -10.66 8.75
CA GLY A 335 -1.18 -9.51 7.94
C GLY A 335 -0.97 -9.89 6.48
N VAL A 336 -1.22 -8.92 5.60
CA VAL A 336 -0.98 -9.05 4.17
C VAL A 336 -0.02 -7.96 3.73
N GLY A 337 1.00 -8.32 2.95
CA GLY A 337 1.90 -7.33 2.35
C GLY A 337 1.16 -6.48 1.33
N VAL A 338 0.57 -7.11 0.32
CA VAL A 338 -0.26 -6.45 -0.70
C VAL A 338 -1.58 -7.21 -0.88
N TYR A 339 -2.68 -6.56 -0.51
CA TYR A 339 -4.05 -7.06 -0.67
C TYR A 339 -4.74 -6.41 -1.86
N LEU A 340 -5.33 -7.24 -2.73
CA LEU A 340 -6.07 -6.85 -3.93
C LEU A 340 -7.47 -7.47 -3.89
N GLY A 341 -8.50 -6.65 -3.65
CA GLY A 341 -9.89 -7.10 -3.62
C GLY A 341 -10.71 -6.47 -4.74
N ASN A 342 -11.08 -7.24 -5.77
CA ASN A 342 -11.80 -6.73 -6.95
C ASN A 342 -11.07 -5.56 -7.65
N THR A 343 -9.75 -5.50 -7.58
CA THR A 343 -8.93 -4.57 -8.36
C THR A 343 -8.67 -5.18 -9.74
N ALA A 344 -9.02 -4.48 -10.81
CA ALA A 344 -8.97 -5.06 -12.15
C ALA A 344 -7.55 -5.48 -12.59
N MET A 345 -6.53 -4.70 -12.21
CA MET A 345 -5.14 -5.00 -12.54
C MET A 345 -4.17 -4.56 -11.44
N ALA A 346 -3.16 -5.38 -11.15
CA ALA A 346 -2.05 -5.04 -10.28
C ALA A 346 -0.72 -5.47 -10.92
N GLU A 347 0.25 -4.55 -10.94
CA GLU A 347 1.60 -4.78 -11.45
C GLU A 347 2.60 -4.43 -10.34
N LEU A 348 3.36 -5.41 -9.85
CA LEU A 348 4.46 -5.22 -8.90
C LEU A 348 5.78 -5.50 -9.62
N ASN A 349 6.69 -4.53 -9.64
CA ASN A 349 7.99 -4.62 -10.29
C ASN A 349 9.12 -4.24 -9.33
N ASP A 350 10.11 -5.10 -9.13
CA ASP A 350 11.29 -4.83 -8.27
C ASP A 350 10.91 -4.53 -6.80
N VAL A 351 9.87 -5.18 -6.27
CA VAL A 351 9.35 -4.93 -4.92
C VAL A 351 9.84 -6.01 -3.95
N THR A 352 10.28 -5.59 -2.76
CA THR A 352 10.53 -6.51 -1.64
C THR A 352 9.38 -6.52 -0.64
N ILE A 353 8.87 -7.70 -0.31
CA ILE A 353 7.81 -7.90 0.68
C ILE A 353 8.34 -8.82 1.77
N THR A 354 8.30 -8.38 3.03
CA THR A 354 8.75 -9.13 4.20
C THR A 354 7.61 -9.20 5.21
N GLY A 355 7.24 -10.42 5.58
CA GLY A 355 6.15 -10.68 6.54
C GLY A 355 6.61 -11.08 7.93
N SER A 356 5.63 -11.34 8.78
CA SER A 356 5.78 -11.68 10.20
C SER A 356 5.93 -13.18 10.50
N GLY A 357 5.92 -14.02 9.47
CA GLY A 357 5.95 -15.47 9.61
C GLY A 357 4.57 -16.10 9.56
N LYS A 358 4.15 -16.77 10.64
CA LYS A 358 2.90 -17.54 10.68
C LYS A 358 1.67 -16.64 10.51
N GLY A 359 0.69 -17.10 9.73
CA GLY A 359 -0.54 -16.40 9.37
C GLY A 359 -0.38 -15.41 8.23
N SER A 360 0.84 -14.99 7.90
CA SER A 360 1.08 -13.89 6.96
C SER A 360 1.02 -14.31 5.49
N THR A 361 0.51 -13.41 4.65
CA THR A 361 0.51 -13.57 3.18
C THR A 361 1.27 -12.43 2.52
N GLY A 362 2.18 -12.73 1.60
CA GLY A 362 2.92 -11.72 0.84
C GLY A 362 2.01 -10.92 -0.08
N VAL A 363 1.45 -11.59 -1.09
CA VAL A 363 0.46 -11.02 -2.02
C VAL A 363 -0.82 -11.84 -1.95
N TYR A 364 -1.95 -11.17 -1.69
CA TYR A 364 -3.27 -11.79 -1.70
C TYR A 364 -4.16 -11.08 -2.72
N ALA A 365 -4.71 -11.84 -3.67
CA ALA A 365 -5.63 -11.34 -4.66
C ALA A 365 -6.93 -12.16 -4.68
N MET A 366 -8.06 -11.47 -4.68
CA MET A 366 -9.36 -12.09 -4.90
C MET A 366 -10.22 -11.24 -5.82
N GLY A 367 -10.93 -11.89 -6.75
CA GLY A 367 -11.77 -11.20 -7.71
C GLY A 367 -12.90 -12.06 -8.25
N THR A 368 -14.07 -11.46 -8.41
CA THR A 368 -15.21 -12.07 -9.11
C THR A 368 -15.17 -11.82 -10.63
N GLU A 369 -14.40 -10.82 -11.05
CA GLU A 369 -14.16 -10.46 -12.45
C GLU A 369 -12.72 -10.81 -12.85
N ASN A 370 -12.38 -10.78 -14.14
CA ASN A 370 -11.06 -11.15 -14.68
C ASN A 370 -9.92 -10.26 -14.15
N VAL A 371 -9.49 -10.48 -12.91
CA VAL A 371 -8.39 -9.76 -12.25
C VAL A 371 -7.07 -10.17 -12.88
N LYS A 372 -6.17 -9.20 -13.12
CA LYS A 372 -4.82 -9.46 -13.63
C LYS A 372 -3.77 -9.08 -12.60
N VAL A 373 -2.94 -10.03 -12.18
CA VAL A 373 -1.83 -9.80 -11.25
C VAL A 373 -0.52 -10.15 -11.94
N GLY A 374 0.34 -9.16 -12.14
CA GLY A 374 1.69 -9.33 -12.67
C GLY A 374 2.74 -9.06 -11.59
N LEU A 375 3.62 -10.03 -11.34
CA LEU A 375 4.75 -9.91 -10.42
C LEU A 375 6.05 -10.10 -11.19
N THR A 376 6.87 -9.06 -11.29
CA THR A 376 8.16 -9.10 -12.00
C THR A 376 9.29 -8.68 -11.07
N ASP A 377 10.36 -9.46 -10.96
CA ASP A 377 11.50 -9.16 -10.08
C ASP A 377 11.09 -8.95 -8.60
N VAL A 378 10.03 -9.63 -8.15
CA VAL A 378 9.52 -9.50 -6.78
C VAL A 378 10.25 -10.47 -5.84
N LYS A 379 10.55 -10.00 -4.62
CA LYS A 379 11.12 -10.81 -3.54
C LYS A 379 10.12 -10.89 -2.39
N ILE A 380 9.77 -12.10 -1.94
CA ILE A 380 8.84 -12.32 -0.82
C ILE A 380 9.52 -13.16 0.26
N GLU A 381 9.59 -12.66 1.49
CA GLU A 381 10.32 -13.29 2.58
C GLU A 381 9.51 -13.42 3.86
N ALA A 382 9.78 -14.49 4.61
CA ALA A 382 9.23 -14.74 5.94
C ALA A 382 7.70 -14.73 5.99
N VAL A 383 7.05 -15.34 4.99
CA VAL A 383 5.58 -15.46 4.95
C VAL A 383 5.10 -16.90 5.06
N GLU A 384 3.90 -17.14 5.58
CA GLU A 384 3.26 -18.46 5.48
C GLU A 384 2.81 -18.71 4.04
N ILE A 385 2.26 -17.69 3.38
CA ILE A 385 1.83 -17.79 1.99
C ILE A 385 2.54 -16.74 1.16
N GLY A 386 3.31 -17.16 0.14
CA GLY A 386 3.99 -16.25 -0.78
C GLY A 386 3.00 -15.43 -1.58
N VAL A 387 2.26 -16.12 -2.44
CA VAL A 387 1.22 -15.54 -3.30
C VAL A 387 -0.05 -16.37 -3.21
N MET A 388 -1.19 -15.73 -2.98
CA MET A 388 -2.52 -16.33 -3.07
C MET A 388 -3.36 -15.59 -4.11
N MET A 389 -3.94 -16.32 -5.06
CA MET A 389 -4.94 -15.78 -5.98
C MET A 389 -6.17 -16.67 -6.09
N LEU A 390 -7.33 -16.13 -5.74
CA LEU A 390 -8.61 -16.85 -5.78
C LEU A 390 -9.63 -16.13 -6.67
N GLY A 391 -10.53 -16.92 -7.27
CA GLY A 391 -11.66 -16.39 -8.05
C GLY A 391 -11.42 -16.54 -9.54
N LYS A 392 -11.44 -15.45 -10.30
CA LYS A 392 -11.28 -15.49 -11.76
C LYS A 392 -10.20 -14.51 -12.23
N GLY A 393 -9.35 -14.94 -13.14
CA GLY A 393 -8.36 -14.04 -13.74
C GLY A 393 -7.00 -14.68 -13.99
N ASN A 394 -5.98 -13.83 -14.14
CA ASN A 394 -4.65 -14.25 -14.54
C ASN A 394 -3.62 -13.85 -13.48
N LEU A 395 -2.77 -14.80 -13.08
CA LEU A 395 -1.55 -14.57 -12.31
C LEU A 395 -0.35 -14.79 -13.23
N THR A 396 0.46 -13.76 -13.43
CA THR A 396 1.74 -13.86 -14.15
C THR A 396 2.87 -13.52 -13.20
N MET A 397 3.85 -14.40 -13.10
CA MET A 397 5.04 -14.24 -12.27
C MET A 397 6.27 -14.45 -13.13
N GLU A 398 7.13 -13.44 -13.25
CA GLU A 398 8.34 -13.48 -14.07
C GLU A 398 9.55 -13.04 -13.26
N ASN A 399 10.65 -13.78 -13.31
CA ASN A 399 11.89 -13.46 -12.59
C ASN A 399 11.68 -13.23 -11.08
N VAL A 400 10.65 -13.84 -10.50
CA VAL A 400 10.37 -13.73 -9.06
C VAL A 400 11.52 -14.39 -8.30
N THR A 401 12.38 -13.53 -7.76
CA THR A 401 13.75 -13.89 -7.38
C THR A 401 13.74 -14.89 -6.23
N ARG A 402 12.78 -14.78 -5.31
CA ARG A 402 12.68 -15.65 -4.15
C ARG A 402 11.33 -15.52 -3.45
N ILE A 403 10.69 -16.65 -3.18
CA ILE A 403 9.66 -16.80 -2.14
C ILE A 403 10.24 -17.66 -1.02
N SER A 404 10.33 -17.11 0.19
CA SER A 404 10.88 -17.80 1.37
C SER A 404 9.79 -18.01 2.43
N LEU A 405 9.45 -19.27 2.71
CA LEU A 405 8.38 -19.60 3.66
C LEU A 405 8.83 -19.52 5.12
N ALA A 406 7.88 -19.20 6.00
CA ALA A 406 8.03 -19.13 7.44
C ALA A 406 8.33 -20.51 8.09
N ILE A 407 8.79 -20.48 9.34
CA ILE A 407 9.03 -21.69 10.12
C ILE A 407 7.67 -22.33 10.47
N GLY A 408 7.43 -23.55 9.95
CA GLY A 408 6.19 -24.29 10.19
C GLY A 408 5.52 -24.82 8.92
N GLY A 409 5.88 -24.27 7.75
CA GLY A 409 5.29 -24.64 6.46
C GLY A 409 4.48 -23.50 5.86
N GLY A 410 3.56 -23.85 4.96
CA GLY A 410 2.75 -22.89 4.21
C GLY A 410 2.77 -23.16 2.70
N TYR A 411 2.56 -22.14 1.89
CA TYR A 411 2.41 -22.25 0.43
C TYR A 411 3.28 -21.22 -0.28
N GLY A 412 4.13 -21.64 -1.22
CA GLY A 412 4.84 -20.70 -2.09
C GLY A 412 3.85 -19.91 -2.95
N VAL A 413 3.09 -20.64 -3.76
CA VAL A 413 2.00 -20.08 -4.58
C VAL A 413 0.75 -20.93 -4.41
N MET A 414 -0.37 -20.31 -4.07
CA MET A 414 -1.69 -20.93 -3.93
C MET A 414 -2.67 -20.28 -4.90
N VAL A 415 -3.31 -21.08 -5.75
CA VAL A 415 -4.31 -20.60 -6.71
C VAL A 415 -5.58 -21.44 -6.67
N GLY A 416 -6.73 -20.82 -6.95
CA GLY A 416 -8.02 -21.49 -6.97
C GLY A 416 -9.10 -20.69 -7.70
N GLY A 417 -10.20 -21.36 -8.05
CA GLY A 417 -11.22 -20.85 -8.95
C GLY A 417 -10.80 -20.97 -10.42
N ASP A 418 -11.33 -20.10 -11.28
CA ASP A 418 -11.03 -20.04 -12.71
C ASP A 418 -9.80 -19.17 -12.98
N VAL A 419 -8.70 -19.44 -12.25
CA VAL A 419 -7.43 -18.72 -12.41
C VAL A 419 -6.57 -19.37 -13.48
N THR A 420 -5.93 -18.55 -14.31
CA THR A 420 -4.82 -18.96 -15.19
C THR A 420 -3.52 -18.46 -14.58
N ALA A 421 -2.68 -19.36 -14.09
CA ALA A 421 -1.42 -19.02 -13.44
C ALA A 421 -0.21 -19.39 -14.33
N GLU A 422 0.64 -18.42 -14.61
CA GLU A 422 1.85 -18.54 -15.40
C GLU A 422 3.04 -18.10 -14.54
N LEU A 423 3.88 -19.06 -14.16
CA LEU A 423 5.06 -18.86 -13.33
C LEU A 423 6.29 -19.14 -14.19
N LYS A 424 7.15 -18.14 -14.37
CA LYS A 424 8.36 -18.23 -15.16
C LYS A 424 9.59 -17.76 -14.37
N ASP A 425 10.62 -18.59 -14.35
CA ASP A 425 11.89 -18.30 -13.66
C ASP A 425 11.68 -17.92 -12.18
N VAL A 426 10.75 -18.62 -11.52
CA VAL A 426 10.37 -18.40 -10.11
C VAL A 426 11.15 -19.34 -9.18
N LYS A 427 11.67 -18.82 -8.07
CA LYS A 427 12.34 -19.62 -7.03
C LYS A 427 11.53 -19.66 -5.73
N ILE A 428 11.14 -20.86 -5.30
CA ILE A 428 10.39 -21.12 -4.06
C ILE A 428 11.25 -21.96 -3.12
N ILE A 429 11.42 -21.48 -1.89
CA ILE A 429 12.22 -22.15 -0.87
C ILE A 429 11.41 -22.23 0.42
N GLY A 430 11.15 -23.46 0.87
CA GLY A 430 10.46 -23.69 2.13
C GLY A 430 11.28 -23.30 3.36
N GLY A 431 10.59 -23.26 4.50
CA GLY A 431 11.19 -22.96 5.79
C GLY A 431 12.09 -24.08 6.33
N ARG A 432 12.76 -23.84 7.45
CA ARG A 432 13.71 -24.81 8.06
C ARG A 432 13.10 -26.17 8.42
N SER A 433 11.78 -26.27 8.55
CA SER A 433 11.09 -27.51 8.91
C SER A 433 10.91 -28.48 7.74
N GLY A 434 11.16 -28.07 6.49
CA GLY A 434 10.86 -28.91 5.31
C GLY A 434 9.37 -29.19 5.12
N LYS A 435 8.49 -28.45 5.82
CA LYS A 435 7.03 -28.56 5.74
C LYS A 435 6.48 -27.58 4.72
N GLY A 436 5.25 -27.80 4.26
CA GLY A 436 4.54 -26.91 3.35
C GLY A 436 4.65 -27.34 1.89
N MET A 437 4.18 -26.48 1.00
CA MET A 437 3.98 -26.79 -0.41
C MET A 437 4.61 -25.71 -1.29
N GLY A 438 5.27 -26.12 -2.37
CA GLY A 438 5.80 -25.17 -3.35
C GLY A 438 4.68 -24.45 -4.09
N VAL A 439 3.94 -25.18 -4.92
CA VAL A 439 2.81 -24.66 -5.70
C VAL A 439 1.56 -25.51 -5.46
N TYR A 440 0.43 -24.84 -5.24
CA TYR A 440 -0.83 -25.48 -4.90
C TYR A 440 -2.01 -24.95 -5.72
N GLY A 441 -2.66 -25.84 -6.48
CA GLY A 441 -3.95 -25.61 -7.12
C GLY A 441 -5.09 -26.22 -6.31
N MET A 442 -5.92 -25.38 -5.68
CA MET A 442 -7.00 -25.78 -4.78
C MET A 442 -8.19 -26.42 -5.49
N GLY A 443 -8.47 -26.03 -6.73
CA GLY A 443 -9.66 -26.46 -7.47
C GLY A 443 -10.34 -25.33 -8.24
N GLY A 444 -11.09 -25.69 -9.27
CA GLY A 444 -11.83 -24.78 -10.15
C GLY A 444 -11.87 -25.32 -11.58
N THR A 445 -13.03 -25.33 -12.22
CA THR A 445 -13.24 -26.01 -13.51
C THR A 445 -12.25 -25.55 -14.59
N ASN A 446 -11.89 -24.27 -14.62
CA ASN A 446 -10.95 -23.73 -15.60
C ASN A 446 -9.57 -23.38 -15.02
N LEU A 447 -9.24 -23.87 -13.81
CA LEU A 447 -7.93 -23.64 -13.22
C LEU A 447 -6.84 -24.21 -14.13
N THR A 448 -5.91 -23.36 -14.58
CA THR A 448 -4.75 -23.77 -15.36
C THR A 448 -3.48 -23.25 -14.72
N MET A 449 -2.43 -24.07 -14.69
CA MET A 449 -1.12 -23.70 -14.14
C MET A 449 -0.01 -24.07 -15.11
N THR A 450 0.85 -23.10 -15.42
CA THR A 450 2.06 -23.27 -16.22
C THR A 450 3.27 -22.86 -15.39
N LEU A 451 4.22 -23.76 -15.21
CA LEU A 451 5.47 -23.56 -14.50
C LEU A 451 6.61 -23.72 -15.50
N ASP A 452 7.24 -22.63 -15.90
CA ASP A 452 8.41 -22.58 -16.79
C ASP A 452 9.66 -22.25 -15.98
N LYS A 453 10.64 -23.16 -15.96
CA LYS A 453 11.91 -23.02 -15.22
C LYS A 453 11.76 -22.68 -13.73
N VAL A 454 10.69 -23.16 -13.11
CA VAL A 454 10.45 -22.94 -11.68
C VAL A 454 11.39 -23.84 -10.84
N GLU A 455 12.01 -23.25 -9.82
CA GLU A 455 12.83 -23.95 -8.83
C GLU A 455 12.09 -24.05 -7.50
N ILE A 456 11.86 -25.27 -7.00
CA ILE A 456 11.21 -25.53 -5.71
C ILE A 456 12.16 -26.34 -4.84
N SER A 457 12.35 -25.91 -3.59
CA SER A 457 13.16 -26.68 -2.65
C SER A 457 12.72 -26.57 -1.19
N LYS A 458 13.09 -27.56 -0.38
CA LYS A 458 12.89 -27.58 1.09
C LYS A 458 11.43 -27.48 1.53
N VAL A 459 10.53 -28.09 0.77
CA VAL A 459 9.09 -28.19 1.07
C VAL A 459 8.69 -29.66 1.17
N GLU A 460 7.54 -29.96 1.75
CA GLU A 460 7.06 -31.33 1.87
C GLU A 460 6.56 -31.84 0.52
N MET A 461 5.73 -31.03 -0.13
CA MET A 461 5.16 -31.29 -1.46
C MET A 461 5.68 -30.24 -2.45
N GLY A 462 6.25 -30.68 -3.58
CA GLY A 462 6.70 -29.78 -4.63
C GLY A 462 5.54 -29.02 -5.28
N VAL A 463 4.71 -29.74 -6.03
CA VAL A 463 3.55 -29.20 -6.74
C VAL A 463 2.35 -30.11 -6.55
N MET A 464 1.20 -29.55 -6.19
CA MET A 464 -0.06 -30.29 -6.07
C MET A 464 -1.21 -29.56 -6.74
N MET A 465 -1.94 -30.26 -7.58
CA MET A 465 -3.20 -29.80 -8.17
C MET A 465 -4.31 -30.77 -7.79
N LEU A 466 -5.18 -30.35 -6.88
CA LEU A 466 -6.31 -31.18 -6.43
C LEU A 466 -7.35 -31.36 -7.53
N GLU A 467 -7.68 -30.26 -8.19
CA GLU A 467 -8.65 -30.21 -9.26
C GLU A 467 -8.31 -29.04 -10.19
N GLY A 468 -8.62 -29.20 -11.47
CA GLY A 468 -8.66 -28.14 -12.44
C GLY A 468 -8.53 -28.65 -13.85
N LYS A 469 -8.24 -27.77 -14.79
CA LYS A 469 -8.15 -28.14 -16.20
C LYS A 469 -6.79 -28.76 -16.54
N SER A 470 -5.69 -28.05 -16.31
CA SER A 470 -4.37 -28.53 -16.70
C SER A 470 -3.21 -27.99 -15.84
N LEU A 471 -2.18 -28.82 -15.71
CA LEU A 471 -0.88 -28.47 -15.13
C LEU A 471 0.22 -28.75 -16.16
N THR A 472 0.99 -27.73 -16.52
CA THR A 472 2.17 -27.84 -17.38
C THR A 472 3.43 -27.43 -16.64
N ILE A 473 4.45 -28.27 -16.66
CA ILE A 473 5.78 -28.00 -16.10
C ILE A 473 6.81 -28.14 -17.23
N THR A 474 7.57 -27.08 -17.47
CA THR A 474 8.58 -27.00 -18.53
C THR A 474 9.92 -26.62 -17.92
N GLY A 475 10.89 -27.55 -17.93
CA GLY A 475 12.17 -27.35 -17.27
C GLY A 475 12.07 -27.13 -15.74
N GLY A 476 13.10 -26.50 -15.17
CA GLY A 476 13.16 -26.22 -13.73
C GLY A 476 13.58 -27.41 -12.87
N SER A 477 13.48 -27.26 -11.55
CA SER A 477 13.86 -28.30 -10.60
C SER A 477 13.00 -28.31 -9.34
N ILE A 478 12.59 -29.49 -8.90
CA ILE A 478 11.90 -29.74 -7.64
C ILE A 478 12.82 -30.65 -6.83
N LYS A 479 13.40 -30.17 -5.74
CA LYS A 479 14.41 -30.92 -4.98
C LYS A 479 14.26 -30.78 -3.48
N GLU A 480 14.84 -31.71 -2.73
CA GLU A 480 14.77 -31.69 -1.26
C GLU A 480 13.29 -31.67 -0.80
N VAL A 481 12.45 -32.46 -1.46
CA VAL A 481 11.02 -32.61 -1.16
C VAL A 481 10.68 -34.03 -0.70
N GLN A 482 9.62 -34.22 0.10
CA GLN A 482 9.14 -35.58 0.42
C GLN A 482 8.45 -36.21 -0.79
N THR A 483 7.65 -35.41 -1.49
CA THR A 483 6.87 -35.78 -2.67
C THR A 483 7.02 -34.71 -3.74
N GLY A 484 7.15 -35.14 -5.00
CA GLY A 484 7.41 -34.25 -6.14
C GLY A 484 6.15 -33.55 -6.64
N VAL A 485 5.50 -34.14 -7.64
CA VAL A 485 4.35 -33.55 -8.35
C VAL A 485 3.13 -34.46 -8.23
N ALA A 486 1.97 -33.89 -7.91
CA ALA A 486 0.69 -34.61 -7.89
C ALA A 486 -0.41 -33.85 -8.64
N MET A 487 -1.16 -34.54 -9.48
CA MET A 487 -2.42 -34.04 -10.05
C MET A 487 -3.53 -35.07 -9.85
N MET A 488 -4.52 -34.74 -9.01
CA MET A 488 -5.52 -35.70 -8.56
C MET A 488 -6.74 -35.77 -9.48
N LYS A 489 -7.14 -34.64 -10.07
CA LYS A 489 -8.28 -34.53 -11.00
C LYS A 489 -8.01 -33.45 -12.04
N GLY A 490 -8.57 -33.65 -13.23
CA GLY A 490 -8.52 -32.70 -14.34
C GLY A 490 -8.31 -33.36 -15.68
N GLU A 491 -7.99 -32.56 -16.70
CA GLU A 491 -7.84 -33.05 -18.07
C GLU A 491 -6.40 -33.53 -18.33
N SER A 492 -5.39 -32.70 -18.02
CA SER A 492 -4.01 -33.00 -18.43
C SER A 492 -2.90 -32.55 -17.48
N LEU A 493 -1.89 -33.41 -17.36
CA LEU A 493 -0.59 -33.12 -16.75
C LEU A 493 0.51 -33.24 -17.81
N MET A 494 1.32 -32.21 -18.01
CA MET A 494 2.49 -32.27 -18.90
C MET A 494 3.76 -31.87 -18.15
N ILE A 495 4.81 -32.70 -18.19
CA ILE A 495 6.13 -32.38 -17.63
C ILE A 495 7.18 -32.63 -18.71
N ARG A 496 7.96 -31.61 -19.08
CA ARG A 496 8.86 -31.68 -20.24
C ARG A 496 10.16 -30.89 -20.09
N GLU A 497 11.00 -30.93 -21.13
CA GLU A 497 12.21 -30.11 -21.29
C GLU A 497 13.24 -30.25 -20.16
N ASN A 498 13.67 -31.49 -19.85
CA ASN A 498 14.72 -31.75 -18.85
C ASN A 498 14.36 -31.27 -17.42
N SER A 499 13.07 -31.29 -17.09
CA SER A 499 12.57 -31.10 -15.72
C SER A 499 13.22 -32.12 -14.78
N ARG A 500 13.66 -31.68 -13.59
CA ARG A 500 14.30 -32.53 -12.58
C ARG A 500 13.49 -32.62 -11.30
N ILE A 501 13.20 -33.83 -10.84
CA ILE A 501 12.44 -34.10 -9.61
C ILE A 501 13.28 -35.00 -8.70
N ASN A 502 13.71 -34.46 -7.56
CA ASN A 502 14.49 -35.15 -6.54
C ASN A 502 13.69 -35.23 -5.25
N PHE A 503 13.20 -36.42 -4.92
CA PHE A 503 12.33 -36.65 -3.77
C PHE A 503 12.97 -37.60 -2.75
N MET A 504 12.57 -37.48 -1.49
CA MET A 504 13.17 -38.18 -0.35
C MET A 504 12.28 -39.30 0.19
N GLY A 505 11.05 -39.43 -0.29
CA GLY A 505 10.03 -40.25 0.35
C GLY A 505 9.00 -40.78 -0.63
N GLY A 506 7.74 -40.34 -0.48
CA GLY A 506 6.56 -40.97 -1.09
C GLY A 506 6.69 -41.25 -2.58
N TYR A 507 6.70 -40.21 -3.41
CA TYR A 507 6.74 -40.36 -4.86
C TYR A 507 7.36 -39.17 -5.60
N GLY A 508 7.85 -39.44 -6.81
CA GLY A 508 8.28 -38.40 -7.76
C GLY A 508 7.10 -37.73 -8.44
N VAL A 509 6.26 -38.51 -9.13
CA VAL A 509 5.06 -38.02 -9.83
C VAL A 509 3.86 -38.92 -9.54
N MET A 510 2.72 -38.34 -9.20
CA MET A 510 1.45 -39.05 -8.96
C MET A 510 0.31 -38.45 -9.79
N VAL A 511 -0.46 -39.31 -10.44
CA VAL A 511 -1.58 -38.90 -11.31
C VAL A 511 -2.83 -39.71 -10.99
N GLY A 512 -3.90 -39.01 -10.63
CA GLY A 512 -5.19 -39.60 -10.24
C GLY A 512 -6.34 -39.29 -11.20
N GLY A 513 -7.52 -39.83 -10.89
CA GLY A 513 -8.79 -39.50 -11.56
C GLY A 513 -8.86 -39.97 -13.02
N GLU A 514 -9.07 -39.02 -13.93
CA GLU A 514 -9.15 -39.25 -15.39
C GLU A 514 -8.05 -38.50 -16.15
N VAL A 515 -7.07 -37.96 -15.42
CA VAL A 515 -6.01 -37.11 -15.97
C VAL A 515 -5.20 -37.88 -17.01
N THR A 516 -4.98 -37.26 -18.17
CA THR A 516 -4.01 -37.71 -19.17
C THR A 516 -2.66 -37.06 -18.89
N ALA A 517 -1.62 -37.88 -18.67
CA ALA A 517 -0.30 -37.41 -18.29
C ALA A 517 0.77 -37.70 -19.35
N GLU A 518 1.61 -36.72 -19.64
CA GLU A 518 2.77 -36.85 -20.51
C GLU A 518 4.04 -36.34 -19.81
N LEU A 519 5.02 -37.24 -19.63
CA LEU A 519 6.35 -36.90 -19.13
C LEU A 519 7.34 -37.11 -20.28
N LYS A 520 8.06 -36.05 -20.69
CA LYS A 520 8.99 -36.09 -21.83
C LYS A 520 10.36 -35.55 -21.45
N GLY A 521 11.38 -36.40 -21.46
CA GLY A 521 12.75 -36.01 -21.12
C GLY A 521 12.90 -35.58 -19.65
N THR A 522 12.08 -36.14 -18.74
CA THR A 522 12.09 -35.79 -17.31
C THR A 522 13.06 -36.69 -16.55
N THR A 523 13.79 -36.14 -15.58
CA THR A 523 14.62 -36.92 -14.64
C THR A 523 13.97 -36.96 -13.26
N ILE A 524 13.74 -38.17 -12.74
CA ILE A 524 13.13 -38.44 -11.44
C ILE A 524 14.11 -39.27 -10.62
N THR A 525 14.54 -38.75 -9.48
CA THR A 525 15.51 -39.40 -8.59
C THR A 525 14.96 -39.48 -7.17
N GLY A 526 14.91 -40.68 -6.62
CA GLY A 526 14.54 -40.90 -5.22
C GLY A 526 15.77 -40.92 -4.29
N GLN A 527 15.61 -41.58 -3.15
CA GLN A 527 16.67 -41.89 -2.18
C GLN A 527 16.64 -43.37 -1.79
N ASP A 528 16.60 -44.23 -2.80
CA ASP A 528 16.50 -45.69 -2.72
C ASP A 528 15.20 -46.20 -2.07
N LYS A 529 14.21 -45.31 -1.94
CA LYS A 529 12.86 -45.58 -1.41
C LYS A 529 11.80 -44.87 -2.25
N GLY A 530 10.54 -45.23 -2.02
CA GLY A 530 9.38 -44.61 -2.67
C GLY A 530 9.19 -45.03 -4.11
N VAL A 531 8.27 -44.34 -4.79
CA VAL A 531 7.84 -44.66 -6.15
C VAL A 531 8.23 -43.53 -7.12
N GLY A 532 8.89 -43.84 -8.23
CA GLY A 532 9.22 -42.85 -9.25
C GLY A 532 7.95 -42.19 -9.82
N VAL A 533 7.08 -43.02 -10.41
CA VAL A 533 5.80 -42.58 -11.00
C VAL A 533 4.65 -43.46 -10.54
N ILE A 534 3.55 -42.84 -10.07
CA ILE A 534 2.30 -43.49 -9.69
C ILE A 534 1.19 -43.06 -10.66
N MET A 535 0.53 -44.04 -11.27
CA MET A 535 -0.63 -43.87 -12.14
C MET A 535 -1.86 -44.52 -11.50
N GLU A 536 -2.63 -43.75 -10.73
CA GLU A 536 -3.96 -44.14 -10.25
C GLU A 536 -5.07 -43.73 -11.24
N SER A 537 -4.74 -42.83 -12.17
CA SER A 537 -5.65 -42.33 -13.20
C SER A 537 -6.16 -43.43 -14.12
N SER A 538 -7.43 -43.33 -14.51
CA SER A 538 -8.04 -44.14 -15.57
C SER A 538 -7.75 -43.63 -16.99
N GLY A 539 -7.11 -42.46 -17.09
CA GLY A 539 -6.64 -41.84 -18.32
C GLY A 539 -5.40 -42.51 -18.93
N LYS A 540 -4.72 -41.80 -19.82
CA LYS A 540 -3.49 -42.27 -20.48
C LYS A 540 -2.26 -41.66 -19.79
N MET A 541 -1.25 -42.46 -19.48
CA MET A 541 0.06 -41.99 -19.05
C MET A 541 1.13 -42.36 -20.07
N THR A 542 1.90 -41.38 -20.54
CA THR A 542 3.00 -41.56 -21.48
C THR A 542 4.32 -41.08 -20.87
N LEU A 543 5.32 -41.94 -20.81
CA LEU A 543 6.69 -41.64 -20.38
C LEU A 543 7.62 -41.77 -21.59
N GLU A 544 8.17 -40.66 -22.08
CA GLU A 544 9.08 -40.62 -23.22
C GLU A 544 10.46 -40.11 -22.80
N GLY A 545 11.51 -40.93 -22.98
CA GLY A 545 12.88 -40.56 -22.60
C GLY A 545 13.02 -40.13 -21.14
N VAL A 546 12.23 -40.72 -20.24
CA VAL A 546 12.26 -40.41 -18.81
C VAL A 546 13.40 -41.18 -18.14
N GLY A 547 14.11 -40.55 -17.22
CA GLY A 547 15.09 -41.23 -16.36
C GLY A 547 14.55 -41.37 -14.95
N ILE A 548 14.33 -42.59 -14.48
CA ILE A 548 13.90 -42.89 -13.10
C ILE A 548 15.02 -43.65 -12.41
N SER A 549 15.48 -43.18 -11.24
CA SER A 549 16.58 -43.83 -10.52
C SER A 549 16.46 -43.70 -9.00
N LYS A 550 17.13 -44.60 -8.27
CA LYS A 550 17.18 -44.59 -6.80
C LYS A 550 15.80 -44.63 -6.17
N VAL A 551 14.94 -45.52 -6.66
CA VAL A 551 13.58 -45.71 -6.16
C VAL A 551 13.36 -47.17 -5.81
N LYS A 552 12.41 -47.44 -4.92
CA LYS A 552 11.98 -48.83 -4.65
C LYS A 552 11.09 -49.35 -5.78
N THR A 553 10.20 -48.51 -6.28
CA THR A 553 9.37 -48.84 -7.44
C THR A 553 9.60 -47.79 -8.52
N GLY A 554 9.95 -48.22 -9.74
CA GLY A 554 10.07 -47.32 -10.89
C GLY A 554 8.73 -46.69 -11.25
N VAL A 555 7.82 -47.51 -11.76
CA VAL A 555 6.46 -47.12 -12.16
C VAL A 555 5.44 -48.06 -11.51
N TYR A 556 4.44 -47.50 -10.85
CA TYR A 556 3.28 -48.21 -10.33
C TYR A 556 2.03 -47.76 -11.10
N ALA A 557 1.33 -48.68 -11.76
CA ALA A 557 0.12 -48.40 -12.50
C ALA A 557 -1.06 -49.20 -11.98
N GLU A 558 -2.09 -48.49 -11.54
CA GLU A 558 -3.32 -49.06 -11.00
C GLU A 558 -4.39 -49.29 -12.08
N ARG A 559 -4.58 -48.28 -12.93
CA ARG A 559 -5.68 -48.22 -13.91
C ARG A 559 -5.22 -47.56 -15.22
N GLY A 560 -6.10 -47.52 -16.21
CA GLY A 560 -5.90 -46.72 -17.43
C GLY A 560 -4.96 -47.35 -18.46
N THR A 561 -4.30 -46.52 -19.27
CA THR A 561 -3.34 -46.96 -20.32
C THR A 561 -1.95 -46.40 -20.05
N LEU A 562 -0.96 -47.28 -19.88
CA LEU A 562 0.43 -46.92 -19.65
C LEU A 562 1.28 -47.12 -20.91
N ILE A 563 2.01 -46.09 -21.32
CA ILE A 563 3.00 -46.17 -22.41
C ILE A 563 4.34 -45.67 -21.87
N ILE A 564 5.39 -46.49 -22.04
CA ILE A 564 6.76 -46.14 -21.70
C ILE A 564 7.61 -46.36 -22.94
N GLU A 565 8.25 -45.30 -23.42
CA GLU A 565 8.98 -45.35 -24.69
C GLU A 565 10.19 -44.42 -24.80
N LYS A 566 10.86 -44.49 -25.96
CA LYS A 566 11.89 -43.57 -26.46
C LYS A 566 13.10 -43.45 -25.52
N GLY A 567 13.71 -44.58 -25.18
CA GLY A 567 14.92 -44.65 -24.38
C GLY A 567 14.69 -44.37 -22.89
N THR A 568 13.47 -44.56 -22.39
CA THR A 568 13.18 -44.41 -20.95
C THR A 568 14.00 -45.42 -20.14
N THR A 569 14.61 -44.95 -19.05
CA THR A 569 15.45 -45.76 -18.14
C THR A 569 14.85 -45.82 -16.75
N ILE A 570 14.86 -47.00 -16.15
CA ILE A 570 14.35 -47.25 -14.79
C ILE A 570 15.42 -48.03 -14.03
N ASP A 571 15.95 -47.45 -12.96
CA ASP A 571 16.85 -48.09 -11.99
C ASP A 571 16.15 -48.16 -10.63
N PHE A 572 15.77 -49.38 -10.22
CA PHE A 572 15.09 -49.64 -8.97
C PHE A 572 15.95 -50.46 -8.00
N LYS A 573 15.70 -50.30 -6.70
CA LYS A 573 16.50 -50.87 -5.61
C LYS A 573 15.70 -51.89 -4.79
N GLU A 574 16.43 -52.69 -4.03
CA GLU A 574 15.92 -53.74 -3.14
C GLU A 574 15.02 -54.76 -3.86
N SER A 575 14.18 -55.49 -3.10
CA SER A 575 13.11 -56.35 -3.63
C SER A 575 11.93 -55.57 -4.26
N GLY A 576 12.23 -54.45 -4.92
CA GLY A 576 11.28 -53.55 -5.53
C GLY A 576 10.79 -53.98 -6.91
N TRP A 577 10.20 -53.04 -7.64
CA TRP A 577 9.68 -53.28 -8.99
C TRP A 577 10.15 -52.21 -9.99
N GLY A 578 10.57 -52.61 -11.18
CA GLY A 578 10.76 -51.67 -12.28
C GLY A 578 9.43 -51.08 -12.74
N VAL A 579 8.52 -51.94 -13.20
CA VAL A 579 7.14 -51.59 -13.55
C VAL A 579 6.17 -52.57 -12.88
N TYR A 580 5.27 -52.06 -12.04
CA TYR A 580 4.22 -52.82 -11.37
C TYR A 580 2.85 -52.44 -11.95
N VAL A 581 2.09 -53.44 -12.38
CA VAL A 581 0.81 -53.27 -13.09
C VAL A 581 -0.30 -54.06 -12.38
N GLU A 582 -1.32 -53.33 -11.94
CA GLU A 582 -2.53 -53.85 -11.31
C GLU A 582 -3.56 -54.40 -12.32
N LYS A 583 -4.63 -55.00 -11.79
CA LYS A 583 -5.67 -55.68 -12.58
C LYS A 583 -6.56 -54.75 -13.40
N LEU A 584 -6.63 -53.47 -13.06
CA LEU A 584 -7.54 -52.50 -13.69
C LEU A 584 -6.86 -51.68 -14.79
N VAL A 585 -5.58 -51.94 -15.07
CA VAL A 585 -4.86 -51.36 -16.20
C VAL A 585 -5.37 -51.99 -17.50
N LYS A 586 -5.79 -51.15 -18.46
CA LYS A 586 -6.37 -51.56 -19.75
C LYS A 586 -5.31 -52.06 -20.72
N SER A 587 -4.16 -51.40 -20.75
CA SER A 587 -3.03 -51.80 -21.59
C SER A 587 -1.73 -51.20 -21.09
N VAL A 588 -0.62 -51.91 -21.35
CA VAL A 588 0.74 -51.46 -21.08
C VAL A 588 1.57 -51.65 -22.34
N ASN A 589 2.25 -50.61 -22.80
CA ASN A 589 3.20 -50.66 -23.90
C ASN A 589 4.58 -50.22 -23.42
N LEU A 590 5.57 -51.11 -23.49
CA LEU A 590 6.97 -50.85 -23.18
C LEU A 590 7.78 -51.00 -24.47
N ASN A 591 8.25 -49.89 -25.06
CA ASN A 591 8.98 -49.88 -26.32
C ASN A 591 10.27 -49.08 -26.21
N ASP A 592 11.44 -49.70 -26.40
CA ASP A 592 12.74 -49.04 -26.17
C ASP A 592 12.89 -48.53 -24.72
N VAL A 593 12.78 -49.46 -23.77
CA VAL A 593 12.86 -49.20 -22.32
C VAL A 593 13.96 -50.03 -21.70
N THR A 594 14.82 -49.40 -20.89
CA THR A 594 15.84 -50.10 -20.10
C THR A 594 15.43 -50.15 -18.64
N ILE A 595 15.27 -51.36 -18.09
CA ILE A 595 14.96 -51.57 -16.68
C ILE A 595 16.13 -52.31 -16.03
N LYS A 596 16.67 -51.72 -14.97
CA LYS A 596 17.75 -52.27 -14.14
C LYS A 596 17.25 -52.37 -12.71
N GLY A 597 17.49 -53.51 -12.09
CA GLY A 597 17.11 -53.80 -10.71
C GLY A 597 18.28 -54.37 -9.94
N GLU A 598 18.17 -54.30 -8.62
CA GLU A 598 19.05 -55.00 -7.68
C GLU A 598 18.29 -56.13 -6.98
N ASP A 599 19.03 -57.05 -6.36
CA ASP A 599 18.50 -58.14 -5.55
C ASP A 599 17.43 -59.03 -6.23
N ASN A 600 16.40 -59.43 -5.46
CA ASN A 600 15.32 -60.32 -5.86
C ASN A 600 14.07 -59.57 -6.37
N GLY A 601 14.21 -58.31 -6.79
CA GLY A 601 13.08 -57.52 -7.30
C GLY A 601 12.65 -57.91 -8.71
N TYR A 602 11.48 -57.43 -9.15
CA TYR A 602 10.93 -57.77 -10.47
C TYR A 602 11.10 -56.61 -11.46
N GLY A 603 11.70 -56.86 -12.62
CA GLY A 603 11.78 -55.85 -13.68
C GLY A 603 10.41 -55.36 -14.14
N VAL A 604 9.52 -56.29 -14.50
CA VAL A 604 8.12 -56.02 -14.82
C VAL A 604 7.24 -57.05 -14.10
N TYR A 605 6.26 -56.58 -13.34
CA TYR A 605 5.24 -57.41 -12.72
C TYR A 605 3.86 -56.97 -13.20
N ALA A 606 3.07 -57.92 -13.71
CA ALA A 606 1.73 -57.65 -14.18
C ALA A 606 0.74 -58.67 -13.60
N GLY A 607 -0.07 -58.21 -12.63
CA GLY A 607 -0.99 -59.04 -11.84
C GLY A 607 -2.38 -59.26 -12.47
N GLY A 608 -2.60 -58.83 -13.72
CA GLY A 608 -3.87 -58.89 -14.45
C GLY A 608 -4.23 -60.27 -15.04
N ARG A 609 -5.54 -60.58 -15.16
CA ARG A 609 -6.03 -61.77 -15.89
C ARG A 609 -5.92 -61.51 -17.40
N LYS A 610 -5.06 -62.28 -18.08
CA LYS A 610 -4.78 -62.26 -19.54
C LYS A 610 -4.44 -60.86 -20.08
N MET A 611 -3.13 -60.61 -20.22
CA MET A 611 -2.59 -59.56 -21.11
C MET A 611 -2.77 -59.95 -22.57
#